data_AF-A0A3D6BVR0-F1
#
_entry.id   AF-A0A3D6BVR0-F1
#
_cell.length_a   1.000
_cell.length_b   1.000
_cell.length_c   1.000
_cell.angle_alpha   90.00
_cell.angle_beta   90.00
_cell.angle_gamma   90.00
#
_symmetry.space_group_name_H-M   'P 1'
#
loop_
_entity.id
_entity.type
_entity.pdbx_description
1 polymer ?
#
loop_
_entity_poly.entity_id
_entity_poly.type
_entity_poly.pdbx_seq_one_letter_code
_entity_poly.pdbx_strand_id
1 'polypeptide(L)'
;MLKVFGKYFKTEAEAETCAKNPQALADRVYGHRFGNDGQGYLWRGRGFLQRTFKENYAMFANDMNLPEVMKDPDLVATDYPMESAIWFFKRNKLWEMCDVSPSNESVKALTKRVNGGYNGLKHRQEETMKIYKWLSQ
;
A
#
# COMPACT_ATOMS: atom_id res chain seq x y z
N MET A 1 -17.77 1.02 10.87
CA MET A 1 -16.59 1.92 10.81
C MET A 1 -15.64 1.74 11.99
N LEU A 2 -16.13 1.88 13.23
CA LEU A 2 -15.32 1.84 14.45
C LEU A 2 -14.51 0.53 14.64
N LYS A 3 -15.03 -0.62 14.17
CA LYS A 3 -14.28 -1.89 14.20
C LYS A 3 -12.93 -1.84 13.46
N VAL A 4 -12.85 -1.05 12.38
CA VAL A 4 -11.67 -0.99 11.50
C VAL A 4 -10.86 0.29 11.74
N PHE A 5 -11.54 1.42 11.89
CA PHE A 5 -10.92 2.74 12.00
C PHE A 5 -11.08 3.39 13.37
N GLY A 6 -11.52 2.64 14.40
CA GLY A 6 -11.86 3.19 15.72
C GLY A 6 -10.75 4.03 16.35
N LYS A 7 -9.47 3.70 16.09
CA LYS A 7 -8.34 4.50 16.58
C LYS A 7 -8.27 5.95 16.05
N TYR A 8 -9.03 6.26 14.99
CA TYR A 8 -9.08 7.58 14.35
C TYR A 8 -10.30 8.41 14.75
N PHE A 9 -11.18 7.87 15.60
CA PHE A 9 -12.41 8.53 16.03
C PHE A 9 -12.51 8.48 17.56
N LYS A 10 -12.86 9.60 18.19
CA LYS A 10 -13.06 9.67 19.64
C LYS A 10 -14.47 9.25 20.04
N THR A 11 -15.44 9.46 19.16
CA THR A 11 -16.85 9.18 19.40
C THR A 11 -17.50 8.52 18.18
N GLU A 12 -18.64 7.87 18.39
CA GLU A 12 -19.45 7.33 17.30
C GLU A 12 -20.03 8.44 16.41
N ALA A 13 -20.41 9.58 17.00
CA ALA A 13 -20.88 10.75 16.26
C ALA A 13 -19.81 11.27 15.27
N GLU A 14 -18.54 11.30 15.68
CA GLU A 14 -17.44 11.65 14.76
C GLU A 14 -17.29 10.62 13.62
N ALA A 15 -17.44 9.33 13.91
CA ALA A 15 -17.38 8.28 12.89
C ALA A 15 -18.51 8.40 11.87
N GLU A 16 -19.71 8.78 12.31
CA GLU A 16 -20.86 8.95 11.41
C GLU A 16 -20.63 10.07 10.38
N THR A 17 -19.84 11.10 10.70
CA THR A 17 -19.47 12.15 9.72
C THR A 17 -18.67 11.63 8.52
N CYS A 18 -18.03 10.46 8.67
CA CYS A 18 -17.27 9.81 7.62
C CYS A 18 -18.04 8.63 6.98
N ALA A 19 -19.21 8.26 7.52
CA ALA A 19 -19.96 7.10 7.05
C ALA A 19 -20.41 7.28 5.60
N LYS A 20 -20.16 6.26 4.76
CA LYS A 20 -20.43 6.28 3.32
C LYS A 20 -19.79 7.46 2.57
N ASN A 21 -18.81 8.13 3.18
CA ASN A 21 -18.06 9.23 2.58
C ASN A 21 -16.56 8.85 2.53
N PRO A 22 -16.11 8.23 1.43
CA PRO A 22 -14.75 7.72 1.33
C PRO A 22 -13.70 8.85 1.35
N GLN A 23 -14.04 10.04 0.86
CA GLN A 23 -13.14 11.19 0.92
C GLN A 23 -12.95 11.67 2.35
N ALA A 24 -14.03 11.97 3.06
CA ALA A 24 -13.94 12.39 4.46
C ALA A 24 -13.22 11.36 5.33
N LEU A 25 -13.47 10.06 5.10
CA LEU A 25 -12.78 8.98 5.79
C LEU A 25 -11.27 8.99 5.50
N ALA A 26 -10.87 9.04 4.22
CA ALA A 26 -9.46 8.99 3.84
C ALA A 26 -8.70 10.24 4.27
N ASP A 27 -9.30 11.43 4.14
CA ASP A 27 -8.73 12.69 4.62
C ASP A 27 -8.52 12.66 6.14
N ARG A 28 -9.45 12.09 6.91
CA ARG A 28 -9.25 11.91 8.35
C ARG A 28 -8.15 10.90 8.70
N VAL A 29 -8.13 9.75 8.03
CA VAL A 29 -7.24 8.63 8.38
C VAL A 29 -5.79 8.88 7.89
N TYR A 30 -5.63 9.54 6.75
CA TYR A 30 -4.34 9.70 6.06
C TYR A 30 -3.94 11.15 5.83
N GLY A 31 -4.82 12.14 6.04
CA GLY A 31 -4.62 13.50 5.57
C GLY A 31 -3.48 14.27 6.23
N HIS A 32 -2.95 13.87 7.39
CA HIS A 32 -1.87 14.60 8.08
C HIS A 32 -0.60 13.76 8.24
N ARG A 33 -0.30 12.93 7.24
CA ARG A 33 0.79 11.95 7.30
C ARG A 33 1.60 12.01 6.02
N PHE A 34 2.92 11.98 6.16
CA PHE A 34 3.87 11.79 5.05
C PHE A 34 3.58 12.72 3.85
N GLY A 35 3.56 14.03 4.14
CA GLY A 35 3.33 15.10 3.18
C GLY A 35 1.89 15.31 2.75
N ASN A 36 0.92 14.53 3.23
CA ASN A 36 -0.48 14.90 3.06
C ASN A 36 -0.80 16.14 3.91
N ASP A 37 -1.42 17.15 3.29
CA ASP A 37 -1.85 18.40 3.92
C ASP A 37 -3.39 18.49 3.96
N GLY A 38 -4.01 17.56 4.68
CA GLY A 38 -5.45 17.28 4.66
C GLY A 38 -5.92 16.43 3.48
N GLN A 39 -5.02 16.09 2.54
CA GLN A 39 -5.34 15.48 1.24
C GLN A 39 -5.27 13.94 1.25
N GLY A 40 -5.86 13.29 2.25
CA GLY A 40 -5.75 11.84 2.42
C GLY A 40 -6.41 11.03 1.29
N TYR A 41 -7.52 11.51 0.74
CA TYR A 41 -8.23 10.88 -0.38
C TYR A 41 -7.50 11.03 -1.71
N LEU A 42 -6.89 12.20 -1.95
CA LEU A 42 -6.12 12.45 -3.16
C LEU A 42 -4.93 11.48 -3.24
N TRP A 43 -4.23 11.30 -2.13
CA TRP A 43 -3.04 10.45 -2.01
C TRP A 43 -3.33 9.08 -1.37
N ARG A 44 -4.55 8.56 -1.57
CA ARG A 44 -4.98 7.23 -1.10
C ARG A 44 -4.21 6.09 -1.78
N GLY A 45 -4.38 4.88 -1.24
CA GLY A 45 -3.80 3.64 -1.75
C GLY A 45 -4.20 3.33 -3.19
N ARG A 46 -3.21 3.08 -4.07
CA ARG A 46 -3.41 2.63 -5.47
C ARG A 46 -2.37 1.59 -5.93
N GLY A 47 -2.69 0.91 -7.02
CA GLY A 47 -1.85 -0.13 -7.62
C GLY A 47 -1.78 -1.41 -6.75
N PHE A 48 -0.97 -2.38 -7.19
CA PHE A 48 -0.95 -3.72 -6.59
C PHE A 48 -0.44 -3.75 -5.15
N LEU A 49 0.42 -2.81 -4.75
CA LEU A 49 0.94 -2.69 -3.39
C LEU A 49 0.39 -1.50 -2.60
N GLN A 50 -0.73 -0.90 -3.06
CA GLN A 50 -1.46 0.15 -2.33
C GLN A 50 -0.56 1.34 -1.94
N ARG A 51 0.14 1.93 -2.91
CA ARG A 51 0.94 3.15 -2.67
C ARG A 51 0.05 4.26 -2.13
N THR A 52 0.44 4.80 -0.98
CA THR A 52 -0.30 5.82 -0.23
C THR A 52 0.68 6.94 0.18
N PHE A 53 0.16 8.13 0.45
CA PHE A 53 0.85 9.35 0.89
C PHE A 53 1.60 10.13 -0.20
N LYS A 54 1.43 11.46 -0.19
CA LYS A 54 2.02 12.39 -1.16
C LYS A 54 3.52 12.23 -1.32
N GLU A 55 4.26 12.07 -0.23
CA GLU A 55 5.72 11.86 -0.28
C GLU A 55 6.09 10.63 -1.10
N ASN A 56 5.38 9.50 -0.91
CA ASN A 56 5.67 8.28 -1.67
C ASN A 56 5.29 8.41 -3.16
N TYR A 57 4.20 9.14 -3.48
CA TYR A 57 3.86 9.46 -4.87
C TYR A 57 4.94 10.34 -5.50
N ALA A 58 5.43 11.36 -4.78
CA ALA A 58 6.47 12.26 -5.26
C ALA A 58 7.79 11.52 -5.51
N MET A 59 8.19 10.63 -4.60
CA MET A 59 9.39 9.82 -4.75
C MET A 59 9.29 8.90 -5.97
N PHE A 60 8.14 8.26 -6.19
CA PHE A 60 7.95 7.45 -7.39
C PHE A 60 7.96 8.27 -8.67
N ALA A 61 7.21 9.36 -8.70
CA ALA A 61 7.13 10.25 -9.85
C ALA A 61 8.52 10.76 -10.24
N ASN A 62 9.34 11.14 -9.25
CA ASN A 62 10.71 11.56 -9.46
C ASN A 62 11.60 10.41 -9.99
N ASP A 63 11.66 9.28 -9.27
CA ASP A 63 12.57 8.18 -9.61
C ASP A 63 12.25 7.53 -10.96
N MET A 64 10.97 7.53 -11.36
CA MET A 64 10.51 6.98 -12.63
C MET A 64 10.43 8.01 -13.75
N ASN A 65 10.73 9.29 -13.46
CA ASN A 65 10.58 10.40 -14.39
C ASN A 65 9.15 10.54 -14.96
N LEU A 66 8.15 10.44 -14.09
CA LEU A 66 6.70 10.51 -14.38
C LEU A 66 6.03 11.67 -13.61
N PRO A 67 6.36 12.95 -13.91
CA PRO A 67 5.81 14.10 -13.19
C PRO A 67 4.28 14.22 -13.27
N GLU A 68 3.65 13.64 -14.28
CA GLU A 68 2.19 13.59 -14.45
C GLU A 68 1.48 12.84 -13.32
N VAL A 69 2.14 11.88 -12.65
CA VAL A 69 1.60 11.16 -11.48
C VAL A 69 1.29 12.11 -10.32
N MET A 70 2.00 13.24 -10.23
CA MET A 70 1.73 14.26 -9.21
C MET A 70 0.54 15.15 -9.56
N LYS A 71 0.10 15.16 -10.82
CA LYS A 71 -1.10 15.86 -11.28
C LYS A 71 -2.31 14.93 -11.25
N ASP A 72 -2.10 13.68 -11.65
CA ASP A 72 -3.11 12.63 -11.65
C ASP A 72 -2.56 11.36 -10.97
N PRO A 73 -2.78 11.19 -9.66
CA PRO A 73 -2.34 9.99 -8.96
C PRO A 73 -3.14 8.73 -9.34
N ASP A 74 -4.29 8.84 -10.02
CA ASP A 74 -5.06 7.66 -10.46
C ASP A 74 -4.29 6.84 -11.52
N LEU A 75 -3.31 7.45 -12.21
CA LEU A 75 -2.38 6.76 -13.11
C LEU A 75 -1.63 5.60 -12.45
N VAL A 76 -1.41 5.64 -11.13
CA VAL A 76 -0.80 4.51 -10.39
C VAL A 76 -1.71 3.29 -10.33
N ALA A 77 -3.02 3.45 -10.50
CA ALA A 77 -3.98 2.35 -10.58
C ALA A 77 -4.20 1.85 -12.01
N THR A 78 -4.10 2.72 -13.01
CA THR A 78 -4.46 2.42 -14.41
C THR A 78 -3.24 2.08 -15.27
N ASP A 79 -2.26 2.98 -15.31
CA ASP A 79 -1.15 2.95 -16.28
C ASP A 79 0.12 2.36 -15.67
N TYR A 80 0.34 2.60 -14.37
CA TYR A 80 1.56 2.21 -13.67
C TYR A 80 1.39 1.25 -12.47
N PRO A 81 0.39 0.34 -12.42
CA PRO A 81 0.18 -0.50 -11.24
C PRO A 81 1.33 -1.48 -10.99
N MET A 82 1.97 -1.99 -12.05
CA MET A 82 3.07 -2.95 -11.95
C MET A 82 4.41 -2.25 -11.66
N GLU A 83 4.70 -1.18 -12.40
CA GLU A 83 5.87 -0.32 -12.24
C GLU A 83 5.92 0.22 -10.82
N SER A 84 4.78 0.63 -10.29
CA SER A 84 4.64 1.09 -8.91
C SER A 84 5.08 0.03 -7.89
N ALA A 85 4.67 -1.21 -8.09
CA ALA A 85 5.02 -2.34 -7.22
C ALA A 85 6.50 -2.73 -7.36
N ILE A 86 7.01 -2.82 -8.59
CA ILE A 86 8.44 -3.13 -8.85
C ILE A 86 9.34 -2.05 -8.25
N TRP A 87 9.00 -0.78 -8.46
CA TRP A 87 9.72 0.34 -7.86
C TRP A 87 9.75 0.24 -6.34
N PHE A 88 8.63 -0.09 -5.70
CA PHE A 88 8.58 -0.26 -4.26
C PHE A 88 9.53 -1.36 -3.78
N PHE A 89 9.54 -2.52 -4.46
CA PHE A 89 10.46 -3.61 -4.16
C PHE A 89 11.92 -3.20 -4.33
N LYS A 90 12.26 -2.53 -5.44
CA LYS A 90 13.63 -2.06 -5.72
C LYS A 90 14.08 -1.05 -4.67
N ARG A 91 13.30 0.00 -4.44
CA ARG A 91 13.65 1.09 -3.51
C ARG A 91 13.78 0.62 -2.06
N ASN A 92 13.01 -0.40 -1.67
CA ASN A 92 13.07 -0.98 -0.32
C ASN A 92 14.03 -2.17 -0.19
N LYS A 93 14.79 -2.50 -1.25
CA LYS A 93 15.73 -3.64 -1.30
C LYS A 93 15.07 -4.99 -0.98
N LEU A 94 13.84 -5.18 -1.44
CA LEU A 94 13.06 -6.38 -1.12
C LEU A 94 13.44 -7.58 -1.99
N TRP A 95 14.01 -7.35 -3.18
CA TRP A 95 14.49 -8.43 -4.04
C TRP A 95 15.60 -9.26 -3.38
N GLU A 96 16.48 -8.61 -2.62
CA GLU A 96 17.54 -9.28 -1.84
C GLU A 96 16.95 -10.27 -0.80
N MET A 97 15.73 -10.02 -0.31
CA MET A 97 15.03 -10.94 0.59
C MET A 97 14.37 -12.12 -0.13
N CYS A 98 14.25 -12.03 -1.46
CA CYS A 98 13.62 -13.03 -2.31
C CYS A 98 14.64 -14.00 -2.94
N ASP A 99 15.95 -13.80 -2.73
CA ASP A 99 17.03 -14.68 -3.22
C ASP A 99 17.17 -15.96 -2.37
N VAL A 100 16.04 -16.55 -2.00
CA VAL A 100 15.91 -17.80 -1.26
C VAL A 100 14.71 -18.58 -1.78
N SER A 101 14.73 -19.90 -1.64
CA SER A 101 13.57 -20.71 -1.98
C SER A 101 12.36 -20.28 -1.12
N PRO A 102 11.15 -20.13 -1.71
CA PRO A 102 9.97 -19.73 -0.95
C PRO A 102 9.69 -20.70 0.22
N SER A 103 9.49 -20.15 1.41
CA SER A 103 9.09 -20.85 2.62
C SER A 103 8.10 -20.01 3.43
N ASN A 104 7.48 -20.60 4.45
CA ASN A 104 6.60 -19.86 5.35
C ASN A 104 7.34 -18.72 6.05
N GLU A 105 8.60 -18.93 6.38
CA GLU A 105 9.50 -18.01 7.07
C GLU A 105 9.93 -16.87 6.15
N SER A 106 10.31 -17.16 4.90
CA SER A 106 10.69 -16.12 3.94
C SER A 106 9.50 -15.23 3.58
N VAL A 107 8.32 -15.81 3.37
CA VAL A 107 7.07 -15.04 3.16
C VAL A 107 6.70 -14.19 4.38
N LYS A 108 6.90 -14.73 5.60
CA LYS A 108 6.65 -13.99 6.85
C LYS A 108 7.58 -12.78 6.99
N ALA A 109 8.87 -12.96 6.70
CA ALA A 109 9.85 -11.88 6.73
C ALA A 109 9.49 -10.77 5.73
N LEU A 110 9.21 -11.14 4.48
CA LEU A 110 8.81 -10.19 3.44
C LEU A 110 7.48 -9.49 3.78
N THR A 111 6.50 -10.22 4.31
CA THR A 111 5.20 -9.66 4.73
C THR A 111 5.37 -8.55 5.76
N LYS A 112 6.21 -8.77 6.79
CA LYS A 112 6.50 -7.75 7.79
C LYS A 112 7.12 -6.50 7.17
N ARG A 113 8.04 -6.68 6.22
CA ARG A 113 8.75 -5.57 5.57
C ARG A 113 7.84 -4.76 4.64
N VAL A 114 6.92 -5.41 3.93
CA VAL A 114 5.95 -4.76 3.03
C VAL A 114 4.85 -4.05 3.81
N ASN A 115 4.30 -4.69 4.85
CA ASN A 115 3.05 -4.25 5.49
C ASN A 115 3.26 -3.65 6.90
N GLY A 116 4.47 -3.70 7.45
CA GLY A 116 4.76 -3.31 8.83
C GLY A 116 4.20 -4.27 9.88
N GLY A 117 3.64 -5.41 9.47
CA GLY A 117 2.99 -6.39 10.33
C GLY A 117 2.54 -7.63 9.54
N TYR A 118 1.80 -8.53 10.18
CA TYR A 118 1.46 -9.85 9.62
C TYR A 118 0.02 -9.97 9.12
N ASN A 119 -0.67 -8.85 8.86
CA ASN A 119 -2.04 -8.90 8.35
C ASN A 119 -2.08 -9.64 7.00
N GLY A 120 -2.94 -10.66 6.94
CA GLY A 120 -3.08 -11.53 5.76
C GLY A 120 -1.95 -12.55 5.55
N LEU A 121 -1.09 -12.80 6.56
CA LEU A 121 0.08 -13.68 6.40
C LEU A 121 -0.27 -15.08 5.85
N LYS A 122 -1.30 -15.73 6.39
CA LYS A 122 -1.74 -17.07 5.94
C LYS A 122 -2.03 -17.09 4.44
N HIS A 123 -2.86 -16.16 3.98
CA HIS A 123 -3.21 -16.02 2.55
C HIS A 123 -1.97 -15.77 1.68
N ARG A 124 -1.03 -14.93 2.15
CA ARG A 124 0.23 -14.66 1.43
C ARG A 124 1.08 -15.92 1.29
N GLN A 125 1.17 -16.75 2.33
CA GLN A 125 1.89 -18.02 2.30
C GLN A 125 1.23 -19.00 1.31
N GLU A 126 -0.09 -19.16 1.40
CA GLU A 126 -0.86 -20.07 0.53
C GLU A 126 -0.68 -19.73 -0.95
N GLU A 127 -0.89 -18.47 -1.34
CA GLU A 127 -0.77 -18.06 -2.75
C GLU A 127 0.68 -18.13 -3.24
N THR A 128 1.68 -17.80 -2.41
CA THR A 128 3.09 -17.91 -2.80
C THR A 128 3.48 -19.36 -3.07
N MET A 129 3.12 -20.29 -2.17
CA MET A 129 3.46 -21.71 -2.33
C MET A 129 2.74 -22.33 -3.52
N LYS A 130 1.49 -21.92 -3.77
CA LYS A 130 0.72 -22.35 -4.94
C LYS A 130 1.41 -21.95 -6.25
N ILE A 131 1.82 -20.69 -6.38
CA ILE A 131 2.54 -20.21 -7.57
C ILE A 131 3.91 -20.90 -7.70
N TYR A 132 4.64 -21.04 -6.60
CA TYR A 132 5.94 -21.73 -6.61
C TYR A 132 5.84 -23.18 -7.10
N LYS A 133 4.77 -23.90 -6.71
CA LYS A 133 4.50 -25.27 -7.20
C LYS A 133 4.20 -25.30 -8.71
N TRP A 134 3.57 -24.27 -9.26
CA TRP A 134 3.31 -24.20 -10.71
C TRP A 134 4.59 -23.95 -11.51
N LEU A 135 5.52 -23.17 -10.97
CA LEU A 135 6.77 -22.80 -11.64
C LEU A 135 7.89 -23.84 -11.48
N SER A 136 7.82 -24.69 -10.45
CA SER A 136 8.83 -25.72 -10.16
C SER A 136 8.56 -27.07 -10.85
N GLN A 137 7.65 -27.10 -11.83
CA GLN A 137 7.36 -28.28 -12.65
C GLN A 137 8.19 -28.29 -13.93
#